data_AF-K1X2E0-F1
#
_entry.id   AF-K1X2E0-F1
#
_cell.length_a   1.000
_cell.length_b   1.000
_cell.length_c   1.000
_cell.angle_alpha   90.00
_cell.angle_beta   90.00
_cell.angle_gamma   90.00
#
_symmetry.space_group_name_H-M   'P 1'
#
loop_
_entity.id
_entity.type
_entity.pdbx_description
1 polymer ?
#
loop_
_entity_poly.entity_id
_entity_poly.type
_entity_poly.pdbx_seq_one_letter_code
_entity_poly.pdbx_strand_id
1 'polypeptide(L)'
;MIGTLEKSDLILLLLYSRGMKGQSSESIQGITRLMKLLFLLDREEGINDKFSFAPYKMGPFSSEVYPELEFLRNFPDPEHPLVKGIAKRTGQSTEISPEQIKYIDDIQFEEIPPDNSEVDVEFKLTDIGEAVAKELWGELDSKSRNSIEAIKVRYGNWPLRQLLKYVYENYPDMTVNSEIKHQVLK
;
A
#
# COMPACT_ATOMS: atom_id res chain seq x y z
N MET A 1 -10.05 -25.78 -4.97
CA MET A 1 -10.95 -24.70 -4.55
C MET A 1 -10.08 -23.48 -4.40
N ILE A 2 -10.32 -22.42 -5.16
CA ILE A 2 -9.70 -21.13 -4.87
C ILE A 2 -10.36 -20.67 -3.57
N GLY A 3 -9.58 -20.57 -2.49
CA GLY A 3 -10.06 -19.90 -1.27
C GLY A 3 -10.37 -18.45 -1.61
N THR A 4 -11.45 -17.90 -1.05
CA THR A 4 -11.72 -16.46 -1.17
C THR A 4 -10.53 -15.70 -0.61
N LEU A 5 -9.93 -14.79 -1.39
CA LEU A 5 -8.84 -13.95 -0.90
C LEU A 5 -9.33 -13.10 0.28
N GLU A 6 -8.57 -13.12 1.37
CA GLU A 6 -8.76 -12.24 2.51
C GLU A 6 -8.09 -10.87 2.27
N LYS A 7 -8.43 -9.88 3.10
CA LYS A 7 -7.85 -8.52 3.01
C LYS A 7 -6.32 -8.53 3.11
N SER A 8 -5.79 -9.28 4.08
CA SER A 8 -4.35 -9.47 4.27
C SER A 8 -3.66 -10.10 3.06
N ASP A 9 -4.33 -11.01 2.34
CA ASP A 9 -3.76 -11.62 1.13
C ASP A 9 -3.51 -10.57 0.05
N LEU A 10 -4.42 -9.61 -0.13
CA LEU A 10 -4.25 -8.53 -1.11
C LEU A 10 -3.01 -7.67 -0.81
N ILE A 11 -2.71 -7.42 0.47
CA ILE A 11 -1.51 -6.68 0.88
C ILE A 11 -0.26 -7.52 0.59
N LEU A 12 -0.25 -8.80 0.96
CA LEU A 12 0.87 -9.72 0.68
C LEU A 12 1.13 -9.84 -0.83
N LEU A 13 0.08 -10.03 -1.62
CA LEU A 13 0.15 -10.18 -3.07
C LEU A 13 0.63 -8.89 -3.75
N LEU A 14 0.22 -7.71 -3.29
CA LEU A 14 0.76 -6.43 -3.79
C LEU A 14 2.24 -6.25 -3.43
N LEU A 15 2.65 -6.65 -2.23
CA LEU A 15 4.07 -6.61 -1.85
C LEU A 15 4.90 -7.62 -2.63
N TYR A 16 4.35 -8.81 -2.93
CA TYR A 16 5.02 -9.88 -3.68
C TYR A 16 5.09 -9.62 -5.19
N SER A 17 4.04 -9.04 -5.76
CA SER A 17 3.92 -8.80 -7.20
C SER A 17 5.09 -7.98 -7.74
N ARG A 18 5.41 -8.22 -9.02
CA ARG A 18 6.45 -7.45 -9.70
C ARG A 18 6.04 -5.99 -9.81
N GLY A 19 6.98 -5.10 -9.54
CA GLY A 19 6.81 -3.68 -9.79
C GLY A 19 7.54 -3.25 -11.05
N MET A 20 7.80 -1.95 -11.14
CA MET A 20 8.43 -1.33 -12.30
C MET A 20 9.86 -1.84 -12.55
N LYS A 21 10.55 -2.35 -11.53
CA LYS A 21 11.91 -2.90 -11.68
C LYS A 21 11.88 -4.36 -12.18
N GLY A 22 10.69 -4.96 -12.31
CA GLY A 22 10.50 -6.33 -12.78
C GLY A 22 10.90 -7.39 -11.77
N GLN A 23 11.15 -7.01 -10.52
CA GLN A 23 11.54 -7.93 -9.45
C GLN A 23 10.32 -8.25 -8.58
N SER A 24 10.17 -9.50 -8.15
CA SER A 24 9.19 -9.83 -7.10
C SER A 24 9.61 -9.21 -5.77
N SER A 25 8.66 -9.07 -4.86
CA SER A 25 8.90 -8.52 -3.51
C SER A 25 9.38 -7.05 -3.51
N GLU A 26 8.99 -6.26 -4.52
CA GLU A 26 9.27 -4.83 -4.54
C GLU A 26 8.52 -4.11 -3.41
N SER A 27 9.27 -3.43 -2.54
CA SER A 27 8.73 -2.73 -1.38
C SER A 27 7.75 -1.61 -1.77
N ILE A 28 6.85 -1.26 -0.85
CA ILE A 28 5.94 -0.12 -0.99
C ILE A 28 6.37 0.96 -0.01
N GLN A 29 6.68 2.14 -0.54
CA GLN A 29 7.04 3.28 0.29
C GLN A 29 5.74 3.94 0.80
N GLY A 30 5.47 3.87 2.10
CA GLY A 30 4.46 4.68 2.79
C GLY A 30 3.04 4.12 2.76
N ILE A 31 2.30 4.35 3.84
CA ILE A 31 0.95 3.81 4.04
C ILE A 31 -0.06 4.44 3.07
N THR A 32 0.04 5.75 2.82
CA THR A 32 -0.81 6.42 1.84
C THR A 32 -0.66 5.80 0.44
N ARG A 33 0.56 5.42 0.02
CA ARG A 33 0.76 4.74 -1.27
C ARG A 33 0.11 3.36 -1.28
N LEU A 34 0.34 2.53 -0.25
CA LEU A 34 -0.33 1.23 -0.15
C LEU A 34 -1.86 1.37 -0.23
N MET A 35 -2.42 2.34 0.51
CA MET A 35 -3.85 2.66 0.51
C MET A 35 -4.35 2.98 -0.91
N LYS A 36 -3.62 3.79 -1.68
CA LYS A 36 -4.02 4.14 -3.05
C LYS A 36 -3.88 2.97 -4.01
N LEU A 37 -2.85 2.13 -3.88
CA LEU A 37 -2.71 0.94 -4.71
C LEU A 37 -3.86 -0.06 -4.45
N LEU A 38 -4.24 -0.28 -3.20
CA LEU A 38 -5.41 -1.10 -2.85
C LEU A 38 -6.71 -0.51 -3.42
N PHE A 39 -6.89 0.81 -3.33
CA PHE A 39 -8.05 1.49 -3.92
C PHE A 39 -8.09 1.35 -5.45
N LEU A 40 -6.96 1.48 -6.13
CA LEU A 40 -6.91 1.35 -7.59
C LEU A 40 -7.09 -0.11 -8.04
N LEU A 41 -6.64 -1.08 -7.23
CA LEU A 41 -6.93 -2.50 -7.46
C LEU A 41 -8.44 -2.82 -7.35
N ASP A 42 -9.17 -2.09 -6.49
CA ASP A 42 -10.64 -2.15 -6.44
C ASP A 42 -11.22 -1.51 -7.70
N ARG A 43 -10.92 -0.23 -7.95
CA ARG A 43 -11.62 0.56 -8.97
C ARG A 43 -11.27 0.23 -10.42
N GLU A 44 -10.03 -0.13 -10.71
CA GLU A 44 -9.58 -0.34 -12.10
C GLU A 44 -9.61 -1.82 -12.51
N GLU A 45 -9.38 -2.72 -11.55
CA GLU A 45 -9.26 -4.16 -11.84
C GLU A 45 -10.42 -5.00 -11.29
N GLY A 46 -11.19 -4.47 -10.32
CA GLY A 46 -12.35 -5.17 -9.74
C GLY A 46 -11.97 -6.41 -8.93
N ILE A 47 -10.75 -6.48 -8.39
CA ILE A 47 -10.23 -7.63 -7.63
C ILE A 47 -10.25 -7.38 -6.12
N ASN A 48 -10.30 -6.13 -5.70
CA ASN A 48 -10.41 -5.77 -4.29
C ASN A 48 -11.86 -5.38 -3.94
N ASP A 49 -12.72 -6.38 -3.75
CA ASP A 49 -14.08 -6.19 -3.20
C ASP A 49 -14.11 -6.20 -1.65
N LYS A 50 -12.94 -6.21 -1.00
CA LYS A 50 -12.79 -6.47 0.43
C LYS A 50 -12.65 -5.22 1.28
N PHE A 51 -11.93 -4.21 0.79
CA PHE A 51 -11.72 -2.96 1.52
C PHE A 51 -12.82 -1.95 1.22
N SER A 52 -13.41 -1.37 2.26
CA SER A 52 -14.38 -0.28 2.12
C SER A 52 -13.66 1.06 2.11
N PHE A 53 -13.68 1.75 0.97
CA PHE A 53 -13.07 3.07 0.82
C PHE A 53 -14.10 4.20 0.96
N ALA A 54 -13.71 5.26 1.66
CA ALA A 54 -14.46 6.52 1.77
C ALA A 54 -13.57 7.74 1.52
N PRO A 55 -14.13 8.90 1.13
CA PRO A 55 -13.37 10.15 0.99
C PRO A 55 -12.84 10.63 2.35
N TYR A 56 -11.54 10.95 2.43
CA TYR A 56 -10.88 11.44 3.64
C TYR A 56 -9.78 12.48 3.32
N LYS A 57 -8.94 12.80 4.32
CA LYS A 57 -7.94 13.89 4.28
C LYS A 57 -7.02 13.88 3.05
N MET A 58 -6.61 12.69 2.59
CA MET A 58 -5.74 12.52 1.42
C MET A 58 -6.44 11.78 0.28
N GLY A 59 -7.77 11.85 0.19
CA GLY A 59 -8.59 11.15 -0.80
C GLY A 59 -9.11 9.80 -0.29
N PRO A 60 -9.21 8.75 -1.13
CA PRO A 60 -9.82 7.47 -0.76
C PRO A 60 -9.06 6.79 0.38
N PHE A 61 -9.78 6.41 1.43
CA PHE A 61 -9.23 5.87 2.66
C PHE A 61 -10.08 4.72 3.17
N SER A 62 -9.41 3.68 3.67
CA SER A 62 -10.04 2.59 4.41
C SER A 62 -9.30 2.40 5.72
N SER A 63 -9.98 2.57 6.85
CA SER A 63 -9.40 2.34 8.18
C SER A 63 -9.00 0.88 8.40
N GLU A 64 -9.52 -0.03 7.57
CA GLU A 64 -9.30 -1.47 7.66
C GLU A 64 -7.88 -1.87 7.22
N VAL A 65 -7.18 -1.03 6.45
CA VAL A 65 -5.79 -1.34 6.02
C VAL A 65 -4.83 -1.39 7.21
N TYR A 66 -5.09 -0.61 8.25
CA TYR A 66 -4.24 -0.56 9.45
C TYR A 66 -4.21 -1.87 10.25
N PRO A 67 -5.35 -2.43 10.71
CA PRO A 67 -5.35 -3.70 11.44
C PRO A 67 -4.87 -4.88 10.60
N GLU A 68 -5.08 -4.88 9.28
CA GLU A 68 -4.57 -5.93 8.39
C GLU A 68 -3.04 -5.87 8.27
N LEU A 69 -2.47 -4.67 8.14
CA LEU A 69 -1.02 -4.51 8.23
C LEU A 69 -0.48 -4.91 9.59
N GLU A 70 -1.14 -4.51 10.68
CA GLU A 70 -0.75 -4.90 12.03
C GLU A 70 -0.74 -6.42 12.19
N PHE A 71 -1.75 -7.11 11.68
CA PHE A 71 -1.80 -8.56 11.66
C PHE A 71 -0.58 -9.14 10.92
N LEU A 72 -0.32 -8.72 9.68
CA LEU A 72 0.82 -9.20 8.89
C LEU A 72 2.19 -8.91 9.52
N ARG A 73 2.25 -7.91 10.39
CA ARG A 73 3.46 -7.48 11.10
C ARG A 73 3.65 -8.13 12.47
N ASN A 74 2.68 -8.91 12.94
CA ASN A 74 2.75 -9.64 14.20
C ASN A 74 2.50 -11.14 14.03
N PHE A 75 1.99 -11.57 12.87
CA PHE A 75 1.77 -12.96 12.51
C PHE A 75 2.93 -13.50 11.65
N PRO A 76 3.30 -14.79 11.76
CA PRO A 76 2.82 -15.78 12.75
C PRO A 76 3.31 -15.50 14.18
N ASP A 77 4.37 -14.72 14.30
CA ASP A 77 4.99 -14.30 15.55
C ASP A 77 5.70 -12.95 15.35
N PRO A 78 5.69 -12.01 16.32
CA PRO A 78 6.29 -10.68 16.16
C PRO A 78 7.82 -10.68 15.92
N GLU A 79 8.55 -11.73 16.30
CA GLU A 79 9.99 -11.83 15.98
C GLU A 79 10.22 -12.27 14.51
N HIS A 80 9.23 -12.94 13.93
CA HIS A 80 9.27 -13.53 12.58
C HIS A 80 8.05 -13.14 11.73
N PRO A 81 7.73 -11.84 11.59
CA PRO A 81 6.50 -11.41 10.95
C PRO A 81 6.53 -11.63 9.44
N LEU A 82 5.37 -11.60 8.77
CA LEU A 82 5.30 -11.68 7.30
C LEU A 82 5.73 -10.37 6.63
N VAL A 83 5.43 -9.23 7.24
CA VAL A 83 5.74 -7.89 6.72
C VAL A 83 6.58 -7.12 7.74
N LYS A 84 7.56 -6.35 7.28
CA LYS A 84 8.29 -5.36 8.09
C LYS A 84 8.00 -3.95 7.59
N GLY A 85 7.83 -3.02 8.54
CA GLY A 85 7.77 -1.58 8.28
C GLY A 85 9.06 -0.94 8.77
N ILE A 86 9.89 -0.42 7.86
CA ILE A 86 11.19 0.18 8.18
C ILE A 86 11.08 1.69 8.04
N ALA A 87 11.34 2.41 9.13
CA ALA A 87 11.46 3.84 9.05
C ALA A 87 12.80 4.28 8.45
N LYS A 88 12.77 5.26 7.55
CA LYS A 88 13.97 5.85 6.92
C LYS A 88 14.19 7.28 7.43
N ARG A 89 14.41 7.47 8.73
CA ARG A 89 14.82 8.79 9.26
C ARG A 89 16.34 8.88 9.27
N THR A 90 16.90 9.78 8.47
CA THR A 90 18.33 10.20 8.56
C THR A 90 19.35 9.05 8.61
N GLY A 91 19.28 8.13 7.63
CA GLY A 91 20.29 7.09 7.46
C GLY A 91 20.27 5.94 8.49
N GLN A 92 19.35 5.96 9.46
CA GLN A 92 19.10 4.84 10.37
C GLN A 92 17.77 4.17 10.01
N SER A 93 17.84 2.86 9.79
CA SER A 93 16.67 2.01 9.54
C SER A 93 16.19 1.43 10.87
N THR A 94 15.03 1.85 11.36
CA THR A 94 14.41 1.27 12.56
C THR A 94 13.05 0.68 12.23
N GLU A 95 12.75 -0.49 12.78
CA GLU A 95 11.39 -1.03 12.71
C GLU A 95 10.45 -0.17 13.59
N ILE A 96 9.25 0.11 13.10
CA ILE A 96 8.28 1.00 13.76
C ILE A 96 6.96 0.31 13.99
N SER A 97 6.21 0.58 15.06
CA SER A 97 4.90 -0.04 15.32
C SER A 97 3.78 0.54 14.44
N PRO A 98 2.62 -0.14 14.31
CA PRO A 98 1.44 0.39 13.60
C PRO A 98 0.91 1.71 14.16
N GLU A 99 0.93 1.89 15.48
CA GLU A 99 0.52 3.14 16.13
C GLU A 99 1.48 4.28 15.75
N GLN A 100 2.77 3.98 15.64
CA GLN A 100 3.76 4.92 15.14
C GLN A 100 3.52 5.24 13.66
N ILE A 101 3.16 4.26 12.83
CA ILE A 101 2.80 4.50 11.42
C ILE A 101 1.59 5.43 11.31
N LYS A 102 0.52 5.14 12.07
CA LYS A 102 -0.68 5.99 12.08
C LYS A 102 -0.35 7.41 12.55
N TYR A 103 0.46 7.53 13.60
CA TYR A 103 0.90 8.83 14.10
C TYR A 103 1.78 9.59 13.08
N ILE A 104 2.67 8.89 12.36
CA ILE A 104 3.46 9.47 11.26
C ILE A 104 2.53 9.94 10.13
N ASP A 105 1.59 9.10 9.69
CA ASP A 105 0.60 9.45 8.66
C ASP A 105 -0.25 10.66 9.10
N ASP A 106 -0.61 10.72 10.38
CA ASP A 106 -1.33 11.84 10.98
C ASP A 106 -0.47 13.12 11.18
N ILE A 107 0.86 13.05 11.06
CA ILE A 107 1.77 14.21 11.14
C ILE A 107 2.17 14.73 9.76
N GLN A 108 2.15 13.92 8.71
CA GLN A 108 2.59 14.28 7.34
C GLN A 108 1.73 15.37 6.65
N PHE A 109 0.95 16.15 7.39
CA PHE A 109 0.00 17.15 6.86
C PHE A 109 0.58 18.54 6.58
N GLU A 110 1.84 18.84 6.90
CA GLU A 110 2.37 20.19 6.66
C GLU A 110 2.75 20.42 5.18
N GLU A 111 3.47 19.50 4.53
CA GLU A 111 3.77 19.56 3.08
C GLU A 111 3.95 18.16 2.46
N ILE A 112 3.48 17.96 1.22
CA ILE A 112 3.76 16.74 0.45
C ILE A 112 5.10 16.92 -0.29
N PRO A 113 6.10 16.05 -0.10
CA PRO A 113 7.37 16.15 -0.83
C PRO A 113 7.14 16.12 -2.35
N PRO A 114 7.96 16.84 -3.14
CA PRO A 114 7.86 16.83 -4.60
C PRO A 114 8.24 15.48 -5.21
N ASP A 115 9.04 14.68 -4.50
CA ASP A 115 9.53 13.37 -4.90
C ASP A 115 9.30 12.32 -3.77
N ASN A 116 9.97 11.17 -3.87
CA ASN A 116 9.87 10.10 -2.86
C ASN A 116 10.89 10.25 -1.71
N SER A 117 11.49 11.43 -1.51
CA SER A 117 12.58 11.63 -0.54
C SER A 117 12.15 11.59 0.92
N GLU A 118 10.89 11.91 1.25
CA GLU A 118 10.37 11.93 2.62
C GLU A 118 9.33 10.82 2.87
N VAL A 119 9.62 9.61 2.41
CA VAL A 119 8.78 8.47 2.80
C VAL A 119 9.35 7.85 4.07
N ASP A 120 8.70 8.19 5.18
CA ASP A 120 9.14 7.79 6.51
C ASP A 120 9.06 6.29 6.76
N VAL A 121 8.35 5.50 5.95
CA VAL A 121 8.13 4.06 6.18
C VAL A 121 8.18 3.25 4.89
N GLU A 122 9.01 2.22 4.84
CA GLU A 122 9.06 1.23 3.78
C GLU A 122 8.44 -0.10 4.25
N PHE A 123 7.40 -0.56 3.55
CA PHE A 123 6.83 -1.90 3.76
C PHE A 123 7.48 -2.91 2.83
N LYS A 124 7.96 -4.03 3.40
CA LYS A 124 8.57 -5.13 2.65
C LYS A 124 8.20 -6.48 3.25
N LEU A 125 8.19 -7.52 2.42
CA LEU A 125 8.08 -8.89 2.89
C LEU A 125 9.35 -9.29 3.64
N THR A 126 9.18 -10.15 4.64
CA THR A 126 10.29 -10.96 5.18
C THR A 126 10.46 -12.22 4.33
N ASP A 127 11.49 -13.03 4.62
CA ASP A 127 11.69 -14.31 3.93
C ASP A 127 10.48 -15.25 4.10
N ILE A 128 9.84 -15.23 5.28
CA ILE A 128 8.63 -16.00 5.56
C ILE A 128 7.44 -15.40 4.81
N GLY A 129 7.29 -14.07 4.84
CA GLY A 129 6.25 -13.37 4.07
C GLY A 129 6.34 -13.64 2.58
N GLU A 130 7.54 -13.70 2.02
CA GLU A 130 7.76 -14.03 0.61
C GLU A 130 7.40 -15.48 0.30
N ALA A 131 7.73 -16.43 1.19
CA ALA A 131 7.33 -17.82 1.02
C ALA A 131 5.79 -17.97 1.02
N VAL A 132 5.11 -17.35 2.00
CA VAL A 132 3.64 -17.37 2.10
C VAL A 132 3.00 -16.70 0.89
N ALA A 133 3.48 -15.50 0.50
CA ALA A 133 2.92 -14.78 -0.63
C ALA A 133 3.16 -15.50 -1.97
N LYS A 134 4.28 -16.23 -2.10
CA LYS A 134 4.57 -17.06 -3.27
C LYS A 134 3.61 -18.25 -3.40
N GLU A 135 3.26 -18.89 -2.29
CA GLU A 135 2.24 -19.95 -2.28
C GLU A 135 0.88 -19.40 -2.70
N LEU A 136 0.43 -18.31 -2.06
CA LEU A 136 -0.81 -17.60 -2.43
C LEU A 136 -0.82 -17.18 -3.91
N TRP A 137 0.29 -16.62 -4.40
CA TRP A 137 0.44 -16.24 -5.80
C TRP A 137 0.28 -17.44 -6.73
N GLY A 138 0.82 -18.60 -6.35
CA GLY A 138 0.73 -19.88 -7.07
C GLY A 138 -0.71 -20.38 -7.25
N GLU A 139 -1.62 -19.99 -6.35
CA GLU A 139 -3.04 -20.37 -6.39
C GLU A 139 -3.91 -19.42 -7.23
N LEU A 140 -3.45 -18.18 -7.46
CA LEU A 140 -4.17 -17.21 -8.29
C LEU A 140 -4.28 -17.65 -9.75
N ASP A 141 -5.42 -17.34 -10.37
CA ASP A 141 -5.54 -17.40 -11.82
C ASP A 141 -4.71 -16.31 -12.52
N SER A 142 -4.48 -16.50 -13.82
CA SER A 142 -3.69 -15.55 -14.62
C SER A 142 -4.30 -14.14 -14.65
N LYS A 143 -5.63 -14.02 -14.60
CA LYS A 143 -6.32 -12.72 -14.61
C LYS A 143 -5.97 -11.95 -13.35
N SER A 144 -6.08 -12.59 -12.19
CA SER A 144 -5.81 -11.99 -10.88
C SER A 144 -4.36 -11.56 -10.74
N ARG A 145 -3.42 -12.41 -11.16
CA ARG A 145 -1.99 -12.07 -11.20
C ARG A 145 -1.73 -10.85 -12.08
N ASN A 146 -2.27 -10.84 -13.30
CA ASN A 146 -2.07 -9.76 -14.26
C ASN A 146 -2.63 -8.43 -13.74
N SER A 147 -3.80 -8.45 -13.11
CA SER A 147 -4.42 -7.25 -12.53
C SER A 147 -3.60 -6.68 -11.36
N ILE A 148 -3.13 -7.52 -10.44
CA ILE A 148 -2.30 -7.07 -9.31
C ILE A 148 -0.97 -6.50 -9.84
N GLU A 149 -0.32 -7.20 -10.78
CA GLU A 149 0.93 -6.75 -11.41
C GLU A 149 0.72 -5.45 -12.22
N ALA A 150 -0.40 -5.29 -12.91
CA ALA A 150 -0.71 -4.08 -13.69
C ALA A 150 -0.76 -2.83 -12.79
N ILE A 151 -1.44 -2.92 -11.64
CA ILE A 151 -1.49 -1.82 -10.66
C ILE A 151 -0.10 -1.52 -10.10
N LYS A 152 0.64 -2.56 -9.71
CA LYS A 152 1.96 -2.42 -9.11
C LYS A 152 2.98 -1.83 -10.08
N VAL A 153 3.04 -2.31 -11.32
CA VAL A 153 3.93 -1.81 -12.38
C VAL A 153 3.57 -0.38 -12.75
N ARG A 154 2.28 -0.07 -12.90
CA ARG A 154 1.85 1.25 -13.38
C ARG A 154 2.07 2.34 -12.33
N TYR A 155 1.68 2.11 -11.08
CA TYR A 155 1.60 3.15 -10.07
C TYR A 155 2.59 3.00 -8.92
N GLY A 156 3.13 1.80 -8.70
CA GLY A 156 3.87 1.46 -7.47
C GLY A 156 5.11 2.32 -7.20
N ASN A 157 5.74 2.86 -8.25
CA ASN A 157 6.94 3.70 -8.14
C ASN A 157 6.69 5.18 -8.49
N TRP A 158 5.44 5.59 -8.74
CA TRP A 158 5.15 7.01 -8.97
C TRP A 158 5.49 7.85 -7.74
N PRO A 159 6.00 9.09 -7.92
CA PRO A 159 6.03 10.09 -6.86
C PRO A 159 4.66 10.19 -6.18
N LEU A 160 4.63 10.29 -4.85
CA LEU A 160 3.37 10.24 -4.10
C LEU A 160 2.39 11.34 -4.58
N ARG A 161 2.91 12.55 -4.80
CA ARG A 161 2.14 13.67 -5.37
C ARG A 161 1.50 13.32 -6.72
N GLN A 162 2.22 12.62 -7.60
CA GLN A 162 1.69 12.20 -8.91
C GLN A 162 0.57 11.16 -8.75
N LEU A 163 0.76 10.18 -7.87
CA LEU A 163 -0.27 9.18 -7.55
C LEU A 163 -1.54 9.84 -6.98
N LEU A 164 -1.37 10.78 -6.05
CA LEU A 164 -2.49 11.54 -5.49
C LEU A 164 -3.18 12.39 -6.55
N LYS A 165 -2.43 13.09 -7.42
CA LYS A 165 -2.99 13.89 -8.51
C LYS A 165 -3.84 13.04 -9.44
N TYR A 166 -3.34 11.88 -9.86
CA TYR A 166 -4.12 10.93 -10.66
C TYR A 166 -5.41 10.51 -9.97
N VAL A 167 -5.34 10.13 -8.70
CA VAL A 167 -6.55 9.76 -7.93
C VAL A 167 -7.53 10.93 -7.87
N TYR A 168 -7.05 12.17 -7.75
CA TYR A 168 -7.91 13.34 -7.58
C TYR A 168 -8.59 13.78 -8.87
N GLU A 169 -7.91 13.59 -10.00
CA GLU A 169 -8.45 13.89 -11.33
C GLU A 169 -9.45 12.82 -11.78
N ASN A 170 -9.22 11.54 -11.45
CA ASN A 170 -10.04 10.42 -11.95
C ASN A 170 -11.18 10.01 -11.00
N TYR A 171 -11.03 10.26 -9.69
CA TYR A 171 -12.02 9.90 -8.66
C TYR A 171 -12.35 11.11 -7.77
N PRO A 172 -12.89 12.20 -8.34
CA PRO A 172 -13.10 13.45 -7.61
C PRO A 172 -14.07 13.32 -6.42
N ASP A 173 -15.03 12.41 -6.50
CA ASP A 173 -15.95 12.04 -5.41
C ASP A 173 -15.20 11.51 -4.19
N MET A 174 -14.11 10.77 -4.40
CA MET A 174 -13.26 10.24 -3.34
C MET A 174 -12.32 11.29 -2.72
N THR A 175 -12.44 12.56 -3.11
CA THR A 175 -11.56 13.66 -2.66
C THR A 175 -12.29 14.82 -2.00
N VAL A 176 -13.60 14.72 -1.81
CA VAL A 176 -14.43 15.81 -1.28
C VAL A 176 -14.00 16.27 0.12
N ASN A 177 -13.43 15.37 0.92
CA ASN A 177 -12.94 15.65 2.27
C ASN A 177 -11.43 15.90 2.33
N SER A 178 -10.77 16.09 1.19
CA SER A 178 -9.32 16.22 1.17
C SER A 178 -8.85 17.60 1.66
N GLU A 179 -7.97 17.62 2.65
CA GLU A 179 -7.37 18.82 3.24
C GLU A 179 -6.22 19.37 2.37
N ILE A 180 -5.63 18.53 1.52
CA ILE A 180 -4.48 18.83 0.66
C ILE A 180 -4.83 18.98 -0.83
N LYS A 181 -6.12 18.97 -1.20
CA LYS A 181 -6.57 19.04 -2.61
C LYS A 181 -5.96 20.19 -3.40
N HIS A 182 -5.90 21.37 -2.80
CA HIS A 182 -5.32 22.56 -3.39
C HIS A 182 -3.79 22.47 -3.56
N GLN A 183 -3.09 21.61 -2.81
CA GLN A 183 -1.65 21.40 -2.98
C GLN A 183 -1.36 20.39 -4.09
N VAL A 184 -2.23 19.39 -4.23
CA VAL A 184 -2.08 18.28 -5.19
C VAL A 184 -2.45 18.71 -6.62
N LEU A 185 -3.50 19.52 -6.79
CA LEU A 185 -4.02 19.94 -8.10
C LEU A 185 -3.43 21.26 -8.63
N LYS A 186 -2.41 21.80 -7.96
CA LYS A 186 -1.64 22.95 -8.48
C LYS A 186 -0.87 22.58 -9.74
#